data_AF-A0A6M0Q3I5-F1
#
_entry.id   AF-A0A6M0Q3I5-F1
#
_cell.length_a   1.000
_cell.length_b   1.000
_cell.length_c   1.000
_cell.angle_alpha   90.00
_cell.angle_beta   90.00
_cell.angle_gamma   90.00
#
_symmetry.space_group_name_H-M   'P 1'
#
loop_
_entity.id
_entity.type
_entity.pdbx_description
1 polymer ?
#
loop_
_entity_poly.entity_id
_entity_poly.type
_entity_poly.pdbx_seq_one_letter_code
_entity_poly.pdbx_strand_id
1 'polypeptide(L)' 'MKNVADVVHIGELIAVSTVFKLNPFQMTMLLENGEMEVFQNKETFHEKYGKMETYDELDDWCELNNGKIFTKLK' A
#
# COMPACT_ATOMS: atom_id res chain seq x y z
N MET A 1 0.26 -14.11 -10.42
CA MET A 1 0.01 -12.86 -9.66
C MET A 1 -1.40 -12.41 -9.95
N LYS A 2 -2.15 -11.94 -8.93
CA LYS A 2 -3.42 -11.25 -9.18
C LYS A 2 -3.12 -9.97 -9.97
N ASN A 3 -3.97 -9.58 -10.90
CA ASN A 3 -3.78 -8.33 -11.64
C ASN A 3 -3.88 -7.17 -10.64
N VAL A 4 -2.97 -6.19 -10.69
CA VAL A 4 -3.02 -5.01 -9.80
C VAL A 4 -4.37 -4.29 -9.95
N ALA A 5 -4.96 -4.32 -11.14
CA ALA A 5 -6.29 -3.78 -11.42
C ALA A 5 -7.44 -4.49 -10.68
N ASP A 6 -7.26 -5.75 -10.25
CA ASP A 6 -8.25 -6.48 -9.46
C ASP A 6 -8.23 -6.07 -7.98
N VAL A 7 -7.14 -5.45 -7.53
CA VAL A 7 -6.87 -5.16 -6.12
C VAL A 7 -6.96 -3.66 -5.84
N VAL A 8 -6.60 -2.82 -6.82
CA VAL A 8 -6.44 -1.38 -6.65
C VAL A 8 -7.16 -0.59 -7.75
N HIS A 9 -7.93 0.41 -7.34
CA HIS A 9 -8.57 1.36 -8.23
C HIS A 9 -7.65 2.56 -8.50
N ILE A 10 -7.62 3.10 -9.71
CA ILE A 10 -6.74 4.23 -10.06
C ILE A 10 -6.97 5.47 -9.17
N GLY A 11 -8.20 5.69 -8.70
CA GLY A 11 -8.51 6.76 -7.76
C GLY A 11 -7.83 6.59 -6.39
N GLU A 12 -7.62 5.36 -5.96
CA GLU A 12 -6.87 5.05 -4.73
C GLU A 12 -5.39 5.36 -4.93
N LEU A 13 -4.83 5.01 -6.09
CA LEU A 13 -3.43 5.34 -6.42
C LEU A 13 -3.21 6.86 -6.47
N ILE A 14 -4.15 7.61 -7.06
CA ILE A 14 -4.08 9.08 -7.08
C ILE A 14 -4.16 9.64 -5.66
N ALA A 15 -5.04 9.12 -4.81
CA ALA A 15 -5.20 9.59 -3.44
C ALA A 15 -3.92 9.41 -2.61
N VAL A 16 -3.24 8.27 -2.75
CA VAL A 16 -2.02 7.99 -1.96
C VAL A 16 -0.74 8.53 -2.61
N SER A 17 -0.79 8.99 -3.87
CA SER A 17 0.37 9.56 -4.59
C SER A 17 1.05 10.69 -3.82
N THR A 18 0.28 11.52 -3.11
CA THR A 18 0.80 12.64 -2.32
C THR A 18 1.51 12.21 -1.05
N VAL A 19 1.17 11.03 -0.51
CA VAL A 19 1.82 10.44 0.66
C VAL A 19 3.18 9.89 0.24
N PHE A 20 3.17 8.93 -0.69
CA PHE A 20 4.39 8.25 -1.14
C PHE A 20 5.31 9.09 -2.03
N LYS A 21 4.85 10.26 -2.50
CA LYS A 21 5.55 11.11 -3.48
C LYS A 21 5.88 10.40 -4.79
N LEU A 22 5.00 9.48 -5.19
CA LEU A 22 5.12 8.68 -6.40
C LEU A 22 3.89 8.90 -7.28
N ASN A 23 4.07 8.90 -8.60
CA ASN A 23 2.94 8.93 -9.52
C ASN A 23 2.29 7.53 -9.64
N PRO A 24 1.03 7.44 -10.13
CA PRO A 24 0.33 6.15 -10.24
C PRO A 24 1.09 5.09 -11.04
N PHE A 25 1.81 5.48 -12.10
CA PHE A 25 2.59 4.53 -12.90
C PHE A 25 3.74 3.91 -12.09
N GLN A 26 4.49 4.72 -11.36
CA GLN A 26 5.55 4.24 -10.46
C GLN A 26 4.99 3.30 -9.39
N MET A 27 3.87 3.68 -8.77
CA MET A 27 3.24 2.84 -7.75
C MET A 27 2.74 1.51 -8.31
N THR A 28 2.17 1.48 -9.52
CA THR A 28 1.81 0.23 -10.18
C THR A 28 3.03 -0.67 -10.39
N MET A 29 4.15 -0.12 -10.85
CA MET A 29 5.40 -0.90 -11.00
C MET A 29 5.88 -1.48 -9.67
N LEU A 30 5.85 -0.70 -8.58
CA LEU A 30 6.25 -1.19 -7.26
C LEU A 30 5.30 -2.28 -6.74
N LEU A 31 4.00 -2.16 -6.99
CA LEU A 31 3.00 -3.18 -6.65
C LEU A 31 3.22 -4.48 -7.43
N GLU A 32 3.56 -4.38 -8.72
CA GLU A 32 3.89 -5.55 -9.55
C GLU A 32 5.19 -6.22 -9.10
N ASN A 33 6.18 -5.44 -8.64
CA ASN A 33 7.44 -5.94 -8.12
C ASN A 33 7.36 -6.47 -6.68
N GLY A 34 6.25 -6.23 -5.97
CA GLY A 34 6.11 -6.55 -4.55
C GLY A 34 6.86 -5.62 -3.60
N GLU A 35 7.30 -4.46 -4.09
CA GLU A 35 7.96 -3.38 -3.32
C GLU A 35 6.93 -2.45 -2.65
N MET A 36 5.67 -2.53 -3.09
CA MET A 36 4.51 -1.99 -2.39
C MET A 36 3.48 -3.10 -2.18
N GLU A 37 2.70 -2.98 -1.11
CA GLU A 37 1.61 -3.93 -0.83
C GLU A 37 0.32 -3.20 -0.47
N VAL A 38 -0.80 -3.89 -0.71
CA VAL A 38 -2.14 -3.38 -0.39
C VAL A 38 -2.89 -4.39 0.46
N PHE A 39 -3.36 -3.92 1.61
CA PHE A 39 -4.17 -4.69 2.55
C PHE A 39 -5.60 -4.15 2.49
N GLN A 40 -6.58 -5.05 2.51
CA GLN A 40 -8.00 -4.65 2.43
C GLN A 40 -8.50 -4.02 3.72
N ASN A 41 -7.86 -4.35 4.85
CA ASN A 41 -8.22 -3.87 6.17
C ASN A 41 -7.01 -3.91 7.12
N LYS A 42 -7.16 -3.24 8.27
CA LYS A 42 -6.17 -3.24 9.35
C LYS A 42 -5.83 -4.62 9.91
N GLU A 43 -6.79 -5.54 9.93
CA GLU A 43 -6.58 -6.88 10.48
C GLU A 43 -5.50 -7.62 9.68
N THR A 44 -5.67 -7.67 8.35
CA THR A 44 -4.68 -8.31 7.44
C THR A 44 -3.32 -7.62 7.47
N PHE A 45 -3.28 -6.31 7.67
CA PHE A 45 -2.04 -5.57 7.85
C PHE A 45 -1.33 -5.95 9.16
N HIS A 46 -2.05 -5.94 10.29
CA HIS A 46 -1.49 -6.29 11.60
C HIS A 46 -1.16 -7.78 11.73
N GLU A 47 -1.81 -8.67 10.99
CA GLU A 47 -1.42 -10.09 10.94
C GLU A 47 -0.01 -10.26 10.36
N LYS A 48 0.37 -9.42 9.40
CA LYS A 48 1.70 -9.46 8.77
C LYS A 48 2.76 -8.71 9.57
N TYR A 49 2.46 -7.47 9.97
CA TYR A 49 3.45 -6.56 10.57
C TYR A 49 3.35 -6.45 12.10
N GLY A 50 2.33 -7.06 12.71
CA GLY A 50 2.00 -6.82 14.11
C GLY A 50 1.32 -5.48 14.35
N LYS A 51 0.97 -5.22 15.61
CA LYS A 51 0.38 -3.94 16.04
C LYS A 51 1.48 -3.10 16.69
N MET A 52 2.14 -2.25 15.90
CA MET A 52 3.23 -1.40 16.36
C MET A 52 2.96 0.07 15.99
N GLU A 53 3.60 1.01 16.69
CA GLU A 53 3.55 2.43 16.31
C GLU A 53 4.48 2.76 15.14
N THR A 54 5.56 1.98 14.99
CA THR A 54 6.56 2.11 13.91
C THR A 54 6.94 0.73 13.39
N TYR A 55 7.21 0.63 12.09
CA TYR A 55 7.56 -0.63 11.42
C TYR A 55 8.94 -0.51 10.79
N ASP A 56 9.86 -1.41 11.14
CA ASP A 56 11.24 -1.34 10.67
C ASP A 56 11.39 -1.75 9.21
N GLU A 57 10.45 -2.53 8.67
CA GLU A 57 10.45 -3.03 7.30
C GLU A 57 9.82 -2.05 6.29
N LEU A 58 9.12 -1.01 6.78
CA LEU A 58 8.35 -0.07 5.96
C LEU A 58 9.05 1.28 5.86
N ASP A 59 9.16 1.79 4.63
CA ASP A 59 9.58 3.16 4.37
C ASP A 59 8.43 4.14 4.68
N ASP A 60 7.22 3.80 4.24
CA ASP A 60 6.00 4.58 4.49
C ASP A 60 4.74 3.70 4.41
N TRP A 61 3.66 4.13 5.06
CA TRP A 61 2.35 3.51 4.94
C TRP A 61 1.23 4.53 5.17
N CYS A 62 0.07 4.28 4.56
CA CYS A 62 -1.13 5.04 4.88
C CYS A 62 -2.39 4.21 4.77
N GLU A 63 -3.41 4.64 5.51
CA GLU A 63 -4.75 4.07 5.49
C GLU A 63 -5.70 5.03 4.79
N LEU A 64 -6.45 4.52 3.82
CA LEU A 64 -7.53 5.22 3.18
C LEU A 64 -8.80 5.17 4.05
N ASN A 65 -9.71 6.13 3.87
CA ASN A 65 -10.98 6.18 4.60
C ASN A 65 -11.86 4.93 4.42
N ASN A 66 -11.63 4.13 3.39
CA ASN A 66 -12.31 2.85 3.16
C ASN A 66 -11.65 1.67 3.90
N GLY A 67 -10.63 1.92 4.73
CA GLY A 67 -9.92 0.93 5.52
C GLY A 67 -8.79 0.20 4.78
N LYS A 68 -8.61 0.41 3.47
CA LYS A 68 -7.47 -0.13 2.74
C LYS A 68 -6.17 0.53 3.21
N ILE A 69 -5.12 -0.26 3.28
CA ILE A 69 -3.78 0.20 3.66
C ILE A 69 -2.83 -0.04 2.51
N PHE A 70 -2.05 0.98 2.20
CA PHE A 70 -0.91 0.90 1.29
C PHE A 70 0.38 0.94 2.10
N THR A 71 1.32 0.08 1.75
CA THR A 71 2.66 0.08 2.35
C THR A 71 3.70 0.16 1.25
N LYS A 72 4.83 0.79 1.57
CA LYS A 72 6.05 0.77 0.76
C LYS A 72 7.17 0.16 1.60
N LEU A 73 7.81 -0.87 1.07
CA LEU A 73 8.92 -1.54 1.74
C LEU A 73 10.20 -0.69 1.66
N LYS A 74 11.09 -0.84 2.64
CA LYS A 74 12.45 -0.28 2.59
C LYS A 74 13.34 -0.97 1.56
#